data_AF-A0A7W5BN22-F1
#
_entry.id   AF-A0A7W5BN22-F1
#
_cell.length_a   1.000
_cell.length_b   1.000
_cell.length_c   1.000
_cell.angle_alpha   90.00
_cell.angle_beta   90.00
_cell.angle_gamma   90.00
#
_symmetry.space_group_name_H-M   'P 1'
#
loop_
_entity.id
_entity.type
_entity.pdbx_description
1 polymer ?
#
loop_
_entity_poly.entity_id
_entity_poly.type
_entity_poly.pdbx_seq_one_letter_code
_entity_poly.pdbx_strand_id
1 'polypeptide(L)'
;MSSSVPGVVVLFAITSRTPQHERLFLPISQIECRRAGLDFPCWIILDEYNWVELDKAFDFESTVPLGSFSPAFLKKIARTV
;
A
#
# COMPACT_ATOMS: atom_id res chain seq x y z
N MET A 1 13.33 25.86 -6.62
CA MET A 1 13.64 24.42 -6.78
C MET A 1 13.46 23.79 -5.40
N SER A 2 12.31 23.16 -5.14
CA SER A 2 12.05 22.55 -3.84
C SER A 2 12.83 21.25 -3.76
N SER A 3 13.78 21.18 -2.82
CA SER A 3 14.51 19.96 -2.49
C SER A 3 13.53 18.89 -2.01
N SER A 4 13.24 17.90 -2.84
CA SER A 4 12.51 16.71 -2.44
C SER A 4 13.34 15.95 -1.42
N VAL A 5 12.78 15.70 -0.24
CA VAL A 5 13.35 14.72 0.71
C VAL A 5 13.65 13.44 -0.09
N PRO A 6 14.86 12.86 -0.02
CA PRO A 6 15.08 11.51 -0.52
C PRO A 6 14.26 10.59 0.37
N GLY A 7 13.01 10.37 -0.04
CA GLY A 7 11.95 9.89 0.84
C GLY A 7 12.07 8.39 0.99
N VAL A 8 12.57 7.93 2.12
CA VAL A 8 12.34 6.56 2.55
C VAL A 8 10.83 6.36 2.72
N VAL A 9 10.26 5.40 1.99
CA VAL A 9 8.84 5.04 2.08
C VAL A 9 8.66 3.66 2.69
N VAL A 10 7.50 3.44 3.29
CA VAL A 10 7.04 2.12 3.76
C VAL A 10 6.13 1.52 2.71
N LEU A 11 6.41 0.30 2.29
CA LEU A 11 5.58 -0.45 1.36
C LEU A 11 4.93 -1.63 2.08
N PHE A 12 3.60 -1.66 2.04
CA PHE A 12 2.78 -2.79 2.49
C PHE A 12 2.39 -3.65 1.30
N ALA A 13 2.36 -4.97 1.49
CA ALA A 13 1.93 -5.89 0.45
C ALA A 13 0.40 -5.82 0.26
N ILE A 14 -0.02 -5.91 -1.01
CA ILE A 14 -1.43 -6.06 -1.41
C ILE A 14 -1.56 -7.40 -2.11
N THR A 15 -2.62 -8.15 -1.79
CA THR A 15 -2.86 -9.50 -2.34
C THR A 15 -4.31 -9.68 -2.75
N SER A 16 -4.56 -10.40 -3.84
CA SER A 16 -5.88 -10.92 -4.24
C SER A 16 -6.17 -12.31 -3.69
N ARG A 17 -5.22 -12.91 -2.95
CA ARG A 17 -5.38 -14.20 -2.27
C ARG A 17 -5.84 -13.94 -0.84
N THR A 18 -6.90 -14.62 -0.42
CA THR A 18 -7.42 -14.50 0.95
C THR A 18 -6.32 -14.81 1.96
N PRO A 19 -5.95 -13.86 2.84
CA PRO A 19 -4.91 -14.07 3.84
C PRO A 19 -5.30 -15.15 4.85
N GLN A 20 -4.31 -15.80 5.44
CA GLN A 20 -4.53 -16.68 6.59
C GLN A 20 -5.00 -15.85 7.80
N HIS A 21 -5.86 -16.44 8.64
CA HIS A 21 -6.47 -15.75 9.78
C HIS A 21 -5.46 -15.25 10.84
N GLU A 22 -4.25 -15.80 10.85
CA GLU A 22 -3.17 -15.43 11.77
C GLU A 22 -2.41 -14.17 11.33
N ARG A 23 -2.57 -13.72 10.07
CA ARG A 23 -1.93 -12.51 9.54
C ARG A 23 -2.69 -11.26 9.98
N LEU A 24 -1.97 -10.18 10.24
CA LEU A 24 -2.59 -8.87 10.39
C LEU A 24 -2.90 -8.31 9.00
N PHE A 25 -4.19 -8.22 8.65
CA PHE A 25 -4.62 -7.71 7.35
C PHE A 25 -5.89 -6.86 7.45
N LEU A 26 -6.12 -6.03 6.43
CA LEU A 26 -7.40 -5.34 6.23
C LEU A 26 -7.98 -5.67 4.84
N PRO A 27 -9.27 -6.01 4.74
CA PRO A 27 -9.94 -6.08 3.45
C PRO A 27 -10.06 -4.68 2.84
N ILE A 28 -9.81 -4.59 1.54
CA ILE A 28 -9.97 -3.37 0.75
C ILE A 28 -11.38 -3.40 0.15
N SER A 29 -12.18 -2.37 0.42
CA SER A 29 -13.53 -2.28 -0.15
C SER A 29 -13.48 -2.07 -1.67
N GLN A 30 -14.52 -2.50 -2.39
CA GLN A 30 -14.59 -2.34 -3.85
C GLN A 30 -14.38 -0.87 -4.33
N ILE A 31 -14.87 0.11 -3.55
CA ILE A 31 -14.67 1.53 -3.86
C ILE A 31 -13.20 1.93 -3.73
N GLU A 32 -12.52 1.43 -2.70
CA GLU A 32 -11.09 1.68 -2.50
C GLU A 32 -10.24 0.97 -3.56
N CYS A 33 -10.59 -0.27 -3.96
CA CYS A 33 -9.97 -0.96 -5.08
C CYS A 33 -10.03 -0.12 -6.37
N ARG A 34 -11.21 0.39 -6.70
CA ARG A 34 -11.40 1.25 -7.89
C ARG A 34 -10.56 2.53 -7.85
N ARG A 35 -10.44 3.17 -6.67
CA ARG A 35 -9.62 4.40 -6.51
C ARG A 35 -8.12 4.11 -6.59
N ALA A 36 -7.70 2.94 -6.12
CA ALA A 36 -6.31 2.51 -6.11
C ALA A 36 -5.87 1.81 -7.41
N GLY A 37 -6.79 1.58 -8.36
CA GLY A 37 -6.49 0.85 -9.59
C GLY A 37 -6.27 -0.65 -9.38
N LEU A 38 -6.94 -1.24 -8.38
CA LEU A 38 -6.81 -2.65 -8.01
C LEU A 38 -8.08 -3.44 -8.36
N ASP A 39 -7.90 -4.73 -8.60
CA ASP A 39 -9.01 -5.67 -8.73
C ASP A 39 -9.61 -6.05 -7.37
N PHE A 40 -10.92 -6.27 -7.33
CA PHE A 40 -11.63 -6.77 -6.16
C PHE A 40 -11.89 -8.29 -6.30
N PRO A 41 -11.75 -9.10 -5.24
CA PRO A 41 -11.37 -8.74 -3.87
C PRO A 41 -9.85 -8.66 -3.66
N CYS A 42 -9.41 -7.76 -2.79
CA CYS A 42 -8.03 -7.73 -2.31
C CYS A 42 -7.90 -7.25 -0.86
N TRP A 43 -6.73 -7.52 -0.28
CA TRP A 43 -6.37 -7.23 1.11
C TRP A 43 -5.02 -6.54 1.16
N ILE A 44 -4.85 -5.63 2.12
CA ILE A 44 -3.55 -5.10 2.52
C ILE A 44 -3.04 -5.89 3.73
N ILE A 45 -1.79 -6.32 3.67
CA ILE A 45 -1.08 -7.02 4.74
C ILE A 45 -0.31 -5.99 5.56
N LEU A 46 -0.42 -6.06 6.88
CA LEU A 46 0.04 -5.01 7.80
C LEU A 46 1.08 -5.47 8.82
N ASP A 47 1.29 -6.79 8.96
CA ASP A 47 2.32 -7.36 9.83
C ASP A 47 3.73 -7.30 9.22
N GLU A 48 3.83 -7.14 7.90
CA GLU A 48 5.08 -7.09 7.16
C GLU A 48 5.10 -5.85 6.24
N TYR A 49 6.21 -5.14 6.26
CA TYR A 49 6.43 -3.98 5.41
C TYR A 49 7.91 -3.84 5.04
N ASN A 50 8.15 -3.21 3.89
CA ASN A 50 9.50 -2.91 3.40
C ASN A 50 9.79 -1.42 3.52
N TRP A 51 11.01 -1.08 3.93
CA TRP A 51 11.53 0.28 3.80
C TRP A 51 12.24 0.42 2.45
N VAL A 52 11.88 1.45 1.68
CA VAL A 52 12.46 1.67 0.35
C VAL A 52 12.96 3.10 0.24
N GLU A 53 14.24 3.22 -0.04
CA GLU A 53 14.87 4.44 -0.53
C GLU A 53 14.50 4.62 -2.01
N LEU A 54 13.63 5.59 -2.32
CA LEU A 54 13.09 5.79 -3.68
C LEU A 54 14.17 6.13 -4.72
N ASP A 55 15.29 6.70 -4.30
CA ASP A 55 16.48 6.94 -5.12
C ASP A 55 17.27 5.65 -5.44
N LYS A 56 16.99 4.56 -4.72
CA LYS A 56 17.57 3.22 -4.93
C LYS A 56 16.54 2.20 -5.40
N ALA A 57 15.35 2.63 -5.76
CA ALA A 57 14.23 1.81 -6.21
C ALA A 57 14.41 1.29 -7.66
N PHE A 58 15.60 0.78 -8.00
CA PHE A 58 15.94 0.31 -9.35
C PHE A 58 15.16 -0.94 -9.78
N ASP A 59 14.67 -1.73 -8.81
CA ASP A 59 13.89 -2.94 -9.05
C ASP A 59 12.41 -2.68 -9.37
N PHE A 60 11.96 -1.42 -9.29
CA PHE A 60 10.57 -1.07 -9.58
C PHE A 60 10.39 -0.89 -11.09
N GLU A 61 9.43 -1.62 -11.66
CA GLU A 61 9.02 -1.43 -13.06
C GLU A 61 8.54 0.01 -13.32
N SER A 62 7.91 0.64 -12.31
CA SER A 62 7.46 2.02 -12.35
C SER A 62 7.28 2.58 -10.94
N THR A 63 7.58 3.87 -10.79
CA THR A 63 7.25 4.66 -9.58
C THR A 63 6.00 5.54 -9.78
N VAL A 64 5.34 5.43 -10.94
CA VAL A 64 4.07 6.12 -11.21
C VAL A 64 2.96 5.44 -10.39
N PRO A 65 2.23 6.18 -9.53
CA PRO A 65 1.13 5.60 -8.77
C PRO A 65 0.02 5.07 -9.67
N LEU A 66 -0.48 3.85 -9.40
CA LEU A 66 -1.67 3.29 -10.06
C LEU A 66 -2.96 4.04 -9.69
N GLY A 67 -2.99 4.58 -8.47
CA GLY A 67 -4.13 5.27 -7.89
C GLY A 67 -3.84 5.69 -6.46
N SER A 68 -4.90 5.97 -5.70
CA SER A 68 -4.76 6.36 -4.30
C SER A 68 -5.92 5.83 -3.45
N PHE A 69 -5.63 5.55 -2.18
CA PHE A 69 -6.68 5.27 -1.19
C PHE A 69 -7.24 6.56 -0.60
N SER A 70 -8.48 6.49 -0.10
CA SER A 70 -9.07 7.62 0.60
C SER A 70 -8.35 7.90 1.94
N PRO A 71 -8.38 9.16 2.42
CA PRO A 71 -7.86 9.49 3.75
C PRO A 71 -8.51 8.69 4.89
N ALA A 72 -9.78 8.29 4.72
CA ALA A 72 -10.48 7.45 5.69
C ALA A 72 -9.88 6.03 5.76
N PHE A 73 -9.55 5.45 4.61
CA PHE A 73 -8.89 4.15 4.56
C PHE A 73 -7.46 4.21 5.09
N LEU A 74 -6.70 5.27 4.78
CA LEU A 74 -5.37 5.49 5.36
C LEU A 74 -5.41 5.62 6.89
N LYS A 75 -6.38 6.36 7.44
CA LYS A 75 -6.59 6.43 8.91
C LYS A 75 -6.93 5.08 9.51
N LYS A 76 -7.65 4.22 8.78
CA LYS A 76 -7.95 2.86 9.22
C LYS A 76 -6.67 2.02 9.32
N ILE A 77 -5.80 2.09 8.30
CA ILE A 77 -4.48 1.44 8.32
C ILE A 77 -3.67 1.92 9.52
N ALA A 78 -3.51 3.24 9.69
CA ALA A 78 -2.70 3.83 10.76
C ALA A 78 -3.22 3.55 12.20
N ARG A 79 -4.48 3.11 12.35
CA ARG A 79 -5.05 2.69 13.64
C ARG A 79 -4.90 1.19 13.91
N THR A 80 -4.47 0.44 12.89
CA THR A 80 -4.35 -1.02 12.94
C THR A 80 -2.90 -1.45 13.16
N VAL A 81 -1.93 -0.60 12.79
CA VAL A 81 -0.49 -0.77 13.05
C VAL A 81 -0.01 0.10 14.21
#